data_AF-A0A0Q9XSD7-F1
#
_entry.id   AF-A0A0Q9XSD7-F1
#
_cell.length_a   1.000
_cell.length_b   1.000
_cell.length_c   1.000
_cell.angle_alpha   90.00
_cell.angle_beta   90.00
_cell.angle_gamma   90.00
#
_symmetry.space_group_name_H-M   'P 1'
#
loop_
_entity.id
_entity.type
_entity.pdbx_description
1 polymer ?
#
loop_
_entity_poly.entity_id
_entity_poly.type
_entity_poly.pdbx_seq_one_letter_code
_entity_poly.pdbx_strand_id
1 'polypeptide(L)'
;MACCLWDMLTHPRYGMGKRLGAADVDKWALYVIGQYCNQSLPDGFGGTDPRITCNAYLTTPRKAWDVLNDFCSAMLCMPVWNGQTLTFVHDRPSDNTWTYNRCNVVMPDDGAPFRYSFIALNDRHNAVEVNWIDPNNGWETATELVEYTQAIARYGRNVKKMDAFGCTSRGQAHRAGLWLIKTELLETQTVDFSVGAEGLRHVPGDVIEICDDDYAGISTGGRVLAVNSQTRTLTLDREITLPSSGTALISLVDGSGNPVSVEVQSVTDGVKVKVSRVPDGVAEYSVWELKLPTLRQRLFRC
;
A
#
# COMPACT_ATOMS: atom_id res chain seq x y z
N MET A 1 3.12 13.65 -17.12
CA MET A 1 3.47 12.22 -17.27
C MET A 1 2.22 11.34 -17.43
N ALA A 2 1.26 11.36 -16.50
CA ALA A 2 0.03 10.56 -16.59
C ALA A 2 -0.77 10.76 -17.90
N CYS A 3 -0.87 11.99 -18.42
CA CYS A 3 -1.50 12.25 -19.71
C CYS A 3 -0.75 11.61 -20.90
N CYS A 4 0.59 11.57 -20.86
CA CYS A 4 1.38 10.91 -21.89
C CYS A 4 1.16 9.39 -21.86
N LEU A 5 1.04 8.82 -20.65
CA LEU A 5 0.72 7.40 -20.50
C LEU A 5 -0.69 7.08 -21.01
N TRP A 6 -1.69 7.88 -20.65
CA TRP A 6 -3.05 7.77 -21.17
C TRP A 6 -3.08 7.78 -22.70
N ASP A 7 -2.39 8.74 -23.31
CA ASP A 7 -2.31 8.88 -24.75
C ASP A 7 -1.60 7.68 -25.39
N MET A 8 -0.48 7.22 -24.83
CA MET A 8 0.19 5.99 -25.30
C MET A 8 -0.70 4.74 -25.21
N LEU A 9 -1.59 4.65 -24.21
CA LEU A 9 -2.49 3.51 -24.08
C LEU A 9 -3.68 3.57 -25.04
N THR A 10 -4.22 4.76 -25.29
CA THR A 10 -5.48 4.94 -26.01
C THR A 10 -5.33 5.38 -27.47
N HIS A 11 -4.16 5.88 -27.87
CA HIS A 11 -3.97 6.44 -29.20
C HIS A 11 -3.89 5.32 -30.27
N PRO A 12 -4.70 5.37 -31.35
CA PRO A 12 -4.83 4.26 -32.31
C PRO A 12 -3.63 4.11 -33.26
N ARG A 13 -2.81 5.16 -33.43
CA ARG A 13 -1.70 5.17 -34.40
C ARG A 13 -0.38 4.64 -33.85
N TYR A 14 0.07 5.20 -32.73
CA TYR A 14 1.38 4.91 -32.12
C TYR A 14 1.29 4.25 -30.75
N GLY A 15 0.07 4.14 -30.21
CA GLY A 15 -0.20 3.56 -28.91
C GLY A 15 -0.88 2.21 -28.99
N MET A 16 -1.49 1.82 -27.87
CA MET A 16 -2.26 0.58 -27.76
C MET A 16 -3.74 0.74 -28.16
N GLY A 17 -4.13 1.86 -28.76
CA GLY A 17 -5.53 2.20 -29.06
C GLY A 17 -6.29 1.24 -29.98
N LYS A 18 -5.59 0.35 -30.69
CA LYS A 18 -6.21 -0.74 -31.47
C LYS A 18 -6.61 -1.95 -30.61
N ARG A 19 -6.11 -2.04 -29.38
CA ARG A 19 -6.32 -3.14 -28.43
C ARG A 19 -6.99 -2.69 -27.14
N LEU A 20 -6.72 -1.46 -26.70
CA LEU A 20 -7.32 -0.85 -25.52
C LEU A 20 -8.08 0.41 -25.95
N GLY A 21 -9.39 0.42 -25.71
CA GLY A 21 -10.19 1.62 -25.81
C GLY A 21 -10.01 2.53 -24.59
N ALA A 22 -10.46 3.78 -24.71
CA ALA A 22 -10.47 4.71 -23.58
C ALA A 22 -11.34 4.22 -22.40
N ALA A 23 -12.33 3.36 -22.66
CA ALA A 23 -13.15 2.75 -21.61
C ALA A 23 -12.39 1.65 -20.84
N ASP A 24 -11.36 1.05 -21.45
CA ASP A 24 -10.59 -0.06 -20.86
C ASP A 24 -9.47 0.43 -19.95
N VAL A 25 -9.28 1.75 -19.83
CA VAL A 25 -8.21 2.37 -19.03
C VAL A 25 -8.84 3.25 -17.96
N ASP A 26 -8.43 3.06 -16.70
CA ASP A 26 -8.88 3.86 -15.58
C ASP A 26 -8.27 5.27 -15.61
N LYS A 27 -8.98 6.18 -16.27
CA LYS A 27 -8.57 7.59 -16.35
C LYS A 27 -8.55 8.29 -15.00
N TRP A 28 -9.34 7.82 -14.03
CA TRP A 28 -9.47 8.48 -12.74
C TRP A 28 -8.28 8.16 -11.84
N ALA A 29 -7.83 6.91 -11.85
CA ALA A 29 -6.55 6.53 -11.22
C ALA A 29 -5.38 7.36 -11.78
N LEU A 30 -5.28 7.46 -13.11
CA LEU A 30 -4.24 8.28 -13.76
C LEU A 30 -4.36 9.78 -13.42
N TYR A 31 -5.58 10.30 -13.29
CA TYR A 31 -5.80 11.68 -12.90
C TYR A 31 -5.26 11.97 -11.49
N VAL A 32 -5.56 11.10 -10.52
CA VAL A 32 -5.07 11.22 -9.14
C VAL A 32 -3.53 11.13 -9.09
N ILE A 33 -2.93 10.19 -9.84
CA ILE A 33 -1.48 10.09 -9.97
C ILE A 33 -0.89 11.37 -10.58
N GLY A 34 -1.52 11.90 -11.62
CA GLY A 34 -1.11 13.16 -12.25
C GLY A 34 -1.10 14.34 -11.27
N GLN A 35 -2.15 14.47 -10.44
CA GLN A 35 -2.20 15.48 -9.39
C GLN A 35 -1.07 15.31 -8.36
N TYR A 36 -0.79 14.07 -7.96
CA TYR A 36 0.28 13.77 -7.02
C TYR A 36 1.67 14.11 -7.58
N CYS A 37 1.93 13.77 -8.84
CA CYS A 37 3.18 14.10 -9.54
C CYS A 37 3.41 15.61 -9.66
N ASN A 38 2.34 16.40 -9.80
CA ASN A 38 2.40 17.85 -9.96
C ASN A 38 2.59 18.62 -8.65
N GLN A 39 2.58 17.96 -7.49
CA GLN A 39 2.83 18.63 -6.21
C GLN A 39 4.23 19.22 -6.18
N SER A 40 4.35 20.51 -5.83
CA SER A 40 5.65 21.17 -5.70
C SER A 40 6.36 20.69 -4.44
N LEU A 41 7.63 20.28 -4.59
CA LEU A 41 8.50 19.85 -3.50
C LEU A 41 9.82 20.61 -3.55
N PRO A 42 10.47 20.85 -2.40
CA PRO A 42 11.84 21.33 -2.37
C PRO A 42 12.77 20.40 -3.16
N ASP A 43 13.63 20.98 -3.98
CA ASP A 43 14.62 20.25 -4.78
C ASP A 43 15.87 19.84 -3.99
N GLY A 44 16.03 20.39 -2.77
CA GLY A 44 17.21 20.19 -1.91
C GLY A 44 18.36 21.18 -2.17
N PHE A 45 18.21 22.07 -3.15
CA PHE A 45 19.20 23.05 -3.61
C PHE A 45 18.72 24.51 -3.51
N GLY A 46 17.57 24.74 -2.86
CA GLY A 46 17.02 26.08 -2.63
C GLY A 46 15.91 26.47 -3.59
N GLY A 47 15.50 25.57 -4.49
CA GLY A 47 14.36 25.72 -5.39
C GLY A 47 13.24 24.74 -5.09
N THR A 48 12.29 24.66 -6.01
CA THR A 48 11.18 23.70 -5.97
C THR A 48 10.96 23.09 -7.34
N ASP A 49 10.77 21.77 -7.36
CA ASP A 49 10.40 21.02 -8.55
C ASP A 49 9.05 20.33 -8.33
N PRO A 50 8.27 20.05 -9.38
CA PRO A 50 7.22 19.05 -9.29
C PRO A 50 7.78 17.75 -8.73
N ARG A 51 6.98 17.03 -7.95
CA ARG A 51 7.37 15.78 -7.29
C ARG A 51 8.02 14.82 -8.27
N ILE A 52 7.36 14.62 -9.42
CA ILE A 52 7.80 13.74 -10.50
C ILE A 52 7.58 14.44 -11.84
N THR A 53 8.65 14.51 -12.64
CA THR A 53 8.65 14.96 -14.04
C THR A 53 9.19 13.85 -14.95
N CYS A 54 8.72 13.83 -16.21
CA CYS A 54 9.19 12.89 -17.23
C CYS A 54 9.61 13.64 -18.48
N ASN A 55 10.88 13.55 -18.82
CA ASN A 55 11.43 14.02 -20.07
C ASN A 55 12.13 12.84 -20.73
N ALA A 56 11.37 12.03 -21.48
CA ALA A 56 11.86 10.84 -22.13
C ALA A 56 11.83 10.99 -23.65
N TYR A 57 12.83 10.44 -24.33
CA TYR A 57 12.92 10.38 -25.78
C TYR A 57 12.91 8.94 -26.25
N LEU A 58 11.86 8.54 -26.97
CA LEU A 58 11.65 7.16 -27.43
C LEU A 58 11.95 7.07 -28.94
N THR A 59 13.15 6.63 -29.29
CA THR A 59 13.61 6.56 -30.69
C THR A 59 13.63 5.16 -31.26
N THR A 60 13.74 4.14 -30.41
CA THR A 60 13.87 2.74 -30.82
C THR A 60 12.58 1.98 -30.55
N PRO A 61 12.23 1.01 -31.42
CA PRO A 61 11.08 0.14 -31.17
C PRO A 61 11.33 -0.72 -29.94
N ARG A 62 10.41 -0.68 -28.98
CA ARG A 62 10.43 -1.47 -27.74
C ARG A 62 9.09 -2.16 -27.53
N LYS A 63 9.07 -3.21 -26.71
CA LYS A 63 7.82 -3.87 -26.34
C LYS A 63 6.96 -2.87 -25.55
N ALA A 64 5.67 -2.80 -25.88
CA ALA A 64 4.75 -1.86 -25.25
C ALA A 64 4.69 -2.03 -23.72
N TRP A 65 4.77 -3.28 -23.23
CA TRP A 65 4.79 -3.58 -21.80
C TRP A 65 6.01 -3.01 -21.08
N ASP A 66 7.20 -3.08 -21.70
CA ASP A 66 8.42 -2.53 -21.11
C ASP A 66 8.33 -1.00 -21.02
N VAL A 67 7.81 -0.34 -22.06
CA VAL A 67 7.60 1.11 -22.05
C VAL A 67 6.55 1.51 -21.02
N LEU A 68 5.46 0.76 -20.90
CA LEU A 68 4.45 0.97 -19.85
C LEU A 68 5.07 0.90 -18.45
N ASN A 69 5.89 -0.13 -18.18
CA ASN A 69 6.58 -0.26 -16.90
C ASN A 69 7.59 0.87 -16.64
N ASP A 70 8.24 1.40 -17.66
CA ASP A 70 9.13 2.56 -17.51
C ASP A 70 8.35 3.80 -17.06
N PHE A 71 7.20 4.10 -17.67
CA PHE A 71 6.34 5.21 -17.24
C PHE A 71 5.78 4.97 -15.83
N CYS A 72 5.34 3.74 -15.54
CA CYS A 72 4.81 3.37 -14.24
C CYS A 72 5.87 3.45 -13.13
N SER A 73 7.08 2.97 -13.36
CA SER A 73 8.19 3.05 -12.40
C SER A 73 8.59 4.49 -12.10
N ALA A 74 8.59 5.38 -13.10
CA ALA A 74 8.84 6.80 -12.89
C ALA A 74 7.75 7.48 -12.03
N MET A 75 6.51 7.00 -12.08
CA MET A 75 5.40 7.47 -11.23
C MET A 75 5.26 6.72 -9.92
N LEU A 76 6.11 5.72 -9.63
CA LEU A 76 5.97 4.82 -8.50
C LEU A 76 4.57 4.16 -8.44
N CYS A 77 4.07 3.74 -9.61
CA CYS A 77 2.84 2.99 -9.73
C CYS A 77 3.03 1.65 -10.44
N MET A 78 2.05 0.77 -10.32
CA MET A 78 1.99 -0.54 -10.95
C MET A 78 0.75 -0.61 -11.85
N PRO A 79 0.90 -1.01 -13.13
CA PRO A 79 -0.24 -1.27 -13.99
C PRO A 79 -0.87 -2.61 -13.62
N VAL A 80 -2.17 -2.63 -13.34
CA VAL A 80 -2.91 -3.82 -12.91
C VAL A 80 -4.17 -3.98 -13.73
N TRP A 81 -4.42 -5.19 -14.24
CA TRP A 81 -5.69 -5.54 -14.85
C TRP A 81 -6.63 -6.10 -13.78
N ASN A 82 -7.67 -5.35 -13.41
CA ASN A 82 -8.60 -5.75 -12.34
C ASN A 82 -9.75 -6.66 -12.84
N GLY A 83 -9.67 -7.16 -14.08
CA GLY A 83 -10.72 -7.96 -14.72
C GLY A 83 -11.71 -7.16 -15.55
N GLN A 84 -11.78 -5.83 -15.37
CA GLN A 84 -12.64 -4.94 -16.16
C GLN A 84 -11.83 -3.89 -16.92
N THR A 85 -10.90 -3.22 -16.25
CA THR A 85 -10.08 -2.15 -16.81
C THR A 85 -8.63 -2.28 -16.36
N LEU A 86 -7.73 -1.67 -17.12
CA LEU A 86 -6.36 -1.41 -16.73
C LEU A 86 -6.37 -0.24 -15.75
N THR A 87 -6.15 -0.53 -14.46
CA THR A 87 -6.00 0.45 -13.39
C THR A 87 -4.54 0.58 -12.95
N PHE A 88 -4.25 1.59 -12.13
CA PHE A 88 -2.90 1.93 -11.70
C PHE A 88 -2.86 2.06 -10.18
N VAL A 89 -2.10 1.18 -9.56
CA VAL A 89 -1.94 1.19 -8.11
C VAL A 89 -0.67 1.94 -7.77
N HIS A 90 -0.80 2.99 -6.99
CA HIS A 90 0.23 4.00 -6.79
C HIS A 90 0.72 3.97 -5.35
N ASP A 91 2.04 4.06 -5.16
CA ASP A 91 2.64 4.10 -3.84
C ASP A 91 2.40 5.45 -3.16
N ARG A 92 1.25 5.56 -2.50
CA ARG A 92 0.84 6.69 -1.69
C ARG A 92 0.20 6.20 -0.39
N PRO A 93 0.10 7.06 0.63
CA PRO A 93 -0.75 6.78 1.77
C PRO A 93 -2.18 6.45 1.33
N SER A 94 -2.70 5.35 1.87
CA SER A 94 -4.05 4.85 1.66
C SER A 94 -4.56 4.22 2.95
N ASP A 95 -5.87 4.24 3.14
CA ASP A 95 -6.51 3.57 4.26
C ASP A 95 -6.48 2.05 4.08
N ASN A 96 -6.69 1.32 5.17
CA ASN A 96 -6.83 -0.13 5.10
C ASN A 96 -8.10 -0.49 4.32
N THR A 97 -8.02 -1.49 3.46
CA THR A 97 -9.15 -1.96 2.64
C THR A 97 -9.87 -3.11 3.32
N TRP A 98 -9.14 -3.92 4.09
CA TRP A 98 -9.70 -5.06 4.80
C TRP A 98 -8.84 -5.47 5.98
N THR A 99 -9.47 -6.17 6.92
CA THR A 99 -8.81 -6.77 8.08
C THR A 99 -8.90 -8.28 8.01
N TYR A 100 -7.76 -8.95 8.18
CA TYR A 100 -7.67 -10.39 8.32
C TYR A 100 -7.33 -10.80 9.74
N ASN A 101 -8.07 -11.78 10.25
CA ASN A 101 -7.85 -12.42 11.53
C ASN A 101 -8.08 -13.93 11.39
N ARG A 102 -7.84 -14.70 12.46
CA ARG A 102 -8.00 -16.16 12.46
C ARG A 102 -9.40 -16.65 12.00
N CYS A 103 -10.43 -15.80 12.04
CA CYS A 103 -11.81 -16.18 11.72
C CYS A 103 -12.20 -15.98 10.26
N ASN A 104 -11.38 -15.30 9.46
CA ASN A 104 -11.63 -15.08 8.03
C ASN A 104 -10.47 -15.48 7.12
N VAL A 105 -9.48 -16.17 7.68
CA VAL A 105 -8.42 -16.86 6.96
C VAL A 105 -8.66 -18.37 7.00
N VAL A 106 -8.21 -19.08 5.97
CA VAL A 106 -8.28 -20.53 5.89
C VAL A 106 -7.25 -21.10 6.86
N MET A 107 -7.71 -21.92 7.81
CA MET A 107 -6.82 -22.60 8.74
C MET A 107 -6.09 -23.75 8.02
N PRO A 108 -4.74 -23.72 7.93
CA PRO A 108 -3.96 -24.82 7.40
C PRO A 108 -3.84 -25.98 8.40
N ASP A 109 -3.43 -27.16 7.91
CA ASP A 109 -3.30 -28.39 8.71
C ASP A 109 -2.29 -28.28 9.86
N ASP A 110 -1.27 -27.42 9.72
CA ASP A 110 -0.27 -27.13 10.75
C ASP A 110 -0.76 -26.14 11.82
N GLY A 111 -1.98 -25.61 11.69
CA GLY A 111 -2.63 -24.75 12.68
C GLY A 111 -2.15 -23.30 12.71
N ALA A 112 -1.18 -22.91 11.86
CA ALA A 112 -0.60 -21.57 11.82
C ALA A 112 -1.17 -20.74 10.65
N PRO A 113 -2.20 -19.89 10.88
CA PRO A 113 -2.90 -19.19 9.80
C PRO A 113 -2.03 -18.17 9.05
N PHE A 114 -1.10 -17.52 9.75
CA PHE A 114 -0.20 -16.49 9.21
C PHE A 114 1.24 -16.97 9.27
N ARG A 115 1.94 -16.99 8.13
CA ARG A 115 3.35 -17.34 8.04
C ARG A 115 4.17 -16.10 7.72
N TYR A 116 4.98 -15.65 8.66
CA TYR A 116 5.83 -14.48 8.45
C TYR A 116 7.21 -14.89 7.95
N SER A 117 7.69 -14.16 6.95
CA SER A 117 9.08 -14.22 6.53
C SER A 117 9.70 -12.83 6.57
N PHE A 118 11.02 -12.79 6.64
CA PHE A 118 11.77 -11.53 6.65
C PHE A 118 12.77 -11.53 5.50
N ILE A 119 12.90 -10.38 4.86
CA ILE A 119 13.90 -10.16 3.83
C ILE A 119 15.29 -10.29 4.46
N ALA A 120 16.20 -11.02 3.82
CA ALA A 120 17.55 -11.19 4.34
C ALA A 120 18.27 -9.84 4.43
N LEU A 121 19.16 -9.66 5.43
CA LEU A 121 19.88 -8.41 5.60
C LEU A 121 20.69 -8.01 4.35
N ASN A 122 21.23 -8.99 3.63
CA ASN A 122 22.00 -8.78 2.40
C ASN A 122 21.15 -8.21 1.24
N ASP A 123 19.84 -8.45 1.26
CA ASP A 123 18.91 -7.92 0.26
C ASP A 123 18.40 -6.51 0.62
N ARG A 124 18.81 -5.98 1.79
CA ARG A 124 18.47 -4.63 2.26
C ARG A 124 19.63 -3.68 1.96
N HIS A 125 19.47 -2.89 0.90
CA HIS A 125 20.44 -1.90 0.46
C HIS A 125 20.23 -0.60 1.23
N ASN A 126 21.35 0.05 1.55
CA ASN A 126 21.36 1.29 2.33
C ASN A 126 22.12 2.42 1.64
N ALA A 127 22.60 2.15 0.43
CA ALA A 127 23.16 3.11 -0.51
C ALA A 127 22.59 2.81 -1.90
N VAL A 128 22.27 3.86 -2.67
CA VAL A 128 21.72 3.73 -4.01
C VAL A 128 22.42 4.70 -4.95
N GLU A 129 22.91 4.18 -6.07
CA GLU A 129 23.42 4.95 -7.20
C GLU A 129 22.29 5.09 -8.22
N VAL A 130 21.74 6.30 -8.33
CA VAL A 130 20.61 6.61 -9.21
C VAL A 130 21.12 7.30 -10.47
N ASN A 131 20.97 6.64 -11.61
CA ASN A 131 21.28 7.24 -12.89
C ASN A 131 20.12 8.14 -13.37
N TRP A 132 20.45 9.33 -13.84
CA TRP A 132 19.52 10.32 -14.38
C TRP A 132 20.20 11.10 -15.52
N ILE A 133 19.42 11.85 -16.32
CA ILE A 133 19.96 12.62 -17.45
C ILE A 133 20.19 14.06 -17.01
N ASP A 134 21.44 14.55 -17.08
CA ASP A 134 21.79 15.89 -16.61
C ASP A 134 21.75 16.94 -17.74
N PRO A 135 20.77 17.87 -17.74
CA PRO A 135 20.70 18.92 -18.76
C PRO A 135 21.90 19.89 -18.71
N ASN A 136 22.55 20.02 -17.55
CA ASN A 136 23.71 20.91 -17.38
C ASN A 136 25.02 20.25 -17.85
N ASN A 137 25.04 18.92 -18.00
CA ASN A 137 26.16 18.15 -18.52
C ASN A 137 25.86 17.60 -19.92
N GLY A 138 25.32 18.45 -20.80
CA GLY A 138 25.10 18.10 -22.21
C GLY A 138 24.08 16.99 -22.44
N TRP A 139 23.16 16.75 -21.50
CA TRP A 139 22.18 15.65 -21.53
C TRP A 139 22.82 14.25 -21.45
N GLU A 140 24.02 14.15 -20.88
CA GLU A 140 24.63 12.85 -20.56
C GLU A 140 24.05 12.24 -19.29
N THR A 141 24.22 10.92 -19.14
CA THR A 141 23.86 10.21 -17.92
C THR A 141 24.79 10.59 -16.78
N ALA A 142 24.23 11.10 -15.69
CA ALA A 142 24.90 11.35 -14.43
C ALA A 142 24.38 10.39 -13.35
N THR A 143 25.19 10.16 -12.31
CA THR A 143 24.82 9.31 -11.18
C THR A 143 24.73 10.15 -9.91
N GLU A 144 23.58 10.12 -9.25
CA GLU A 144 23.39 10.66 -7.91
C GLU A 144 23.54 9.52 -6.89
N LEU A 145 24.47 9.68 -5.95
CA LEU A 145 24.67 8.75 -4.85
C LEU A 145 23.81 9.18 -3.64
N VAL A 146 22.92 8.29 -3.20
CA VAL A 146 22.08 8.49 -2.02
C VAL A 146 22.46 7.45 -0.97
N GLU A 147 22.75 7.90 0.25
CA GLU A 147 23.23 7.04 1.32
C GLU A 147 22.47 7.28 2.62
N TYR A 148 22.15 6.19 3.33
CA TYR A 148 21.55 6.26 4.66
C TYR A 148 22.59 5.89 5.72
N THR A 149 23.30 6.92 6.18
CA THR A 149 24.48 6.83 7.06
C THR A 149 24.24 6.02 8.34
N GLN A 150 23.04 6.12 8.94
CA GLN A 150 22.70 5.37 10.15
C GLN A 150 22.64 3.86 9.92
N ALA A 151 22.07 3.38 8.81
CA ALA A 151 22.08 1.95 8.51
C ALA A 151 23.46 1.48 8.04
N ILE A 152 24.20 2.31 7.30
CA ILE A 152 25.57 2.00 6.88
C ILE A 152 26.48 1.80 8.10
N ALA A 153 26.40 2.69 9.09
CA ALA A 153 27.18 2.59 10.33
C ALA A 153 26.86 1.30 11.11
N ARG A 154 25.63 0.78 11.00
CA ARG A 154 25.17 -0.40 11.74
C ARG A 154 25.40 -1.71 10.99
N TYR A 155 25.21 -1.74 9.67
CA TYR A 155 25.17 -2.97 8.88
C TYR A 155 26.26 -3.05 7.81
N GLY A 156 27.09 -2.02 7.66
CA GLY A 156 28.02 -1.89 6.55
C GLY A 156 27.33 -1.37 5.28
N ARG A 157 28.12 -0.90 4.32
CA ARG A 157 27.61 -0.32 3.06
C ARG A 157 27.14 -1.42 2.10
N ASN A 158 25.89 -1.34 1.66
CA ASN A 158 25.27 -2.22 0.67
C ASN A 158 24.62 -1.40 -0.43
N VAL A 159 25.13 -1.51 -1.66
CA VAL A 159 24.85 -0.57 -2.77
C VAL A 159 23.97 -1.22 -3.82
N LYS A 160 22.92 -0.50 -4.23
CA LYS A 160 22.10 -0.84 -5.41
C LYS A 160 22.26 0.21 -6.50
N LYS A 161 22.25 -0.22 -7.75
CA LYS A 161 22.16 0.67 -8.91
C LYS A 161 20.72 0.70 -9.41
N MET A 162 20.22 1.88 -9.76
CA MET A 162 18.91 2.03 -10.39
C MET A 162 18.92 3.14 -11.44
N ASP A 163 18.06 3.02 -12.44
CA ASP A 163 17.87 4.04 -13.47
C ASP A 163 16.55 4.78 -13.21
N ALA A 164 16.59 6.12 -13.16
CA ALA A 164 15.41 6.94 -13.02
C ALA A 164 14.90 7.35 -14.42
N PHE A 165 13.95 6.58 -14.95
CA PHE A 165 13.41 6.80 -16.30
C PHE A 165 12.85 8.21 -16.48
N GLY A 166 13.30 8.90 -17.54
CA GLY A 166 12.86 10.25 -17.89
C GLY A 166 13.20 11.33 -16.85
N CYS A 167 14.05 11.02 -15.87
CA CYS A 167 14.44 11.96 -14.83
C CYS A 167 15.52 12.93 -15.34
N THR A 168 15.24 14.23 -15.24
CA THR A 168 16.18 15.31 -15.61
C THR A 168 16.46 16.30 -14.48
N SER A 169 16.06 15.96 -13.26
CA SER A 169 16.35 16.75 -12.05
C SER A 169 17.12 15.89 -11.06
N ARG A 170 18.26 16.42 -10.60
CA ARG A 170 19.06 15.79 -9.54
C ARG A 170 18.24 15.58 -8.27
N GLY A 171 17.39 16.54 -7.90
CA GLY A 171 16.52 16.45 -6.73
C GLY A 171 15.50 15.31 -6.84
N GLN A 172 14.93 15.08 -8.03
CA GLN A 172 14.06 13.94 -8.28
C GLN A 172 14.82 12.61 -8.20
N ALA A 173 16.02 12.52 -8.77
CA ALA A 173 16.88 11.33 -8.67
C ALA A 173 17.22 11.01 -7.20
N HIS A 174 17.57 12.02 -6.42
CA HIS A 174 17.83 11.88 -4.99
C HIS A 174 16.61 11.35 -4.22
N ARG A 175 15.41 11.89 -4.49
CA ARG A 175 14.15 11.41 -3.90
C ARG A 175 13.84 9.96 -4.27
N ALA A 176 14.11 9.55 -5.51
CA ALA A 176 13.93 8.16 -5.95
C ALA A 176 14.86 7.19 -5.19
N GLY A 177 16.13 7.57 -5.00
CA GLY A 177 17.07 6.78 -4.19
C GLY A 177 16.64 6.70 -2.71
N LEU A 178 16.18 7.81 -2.13
CA LEU A 178 15.64 7.82 -0.77
C LEU A 178 14.39 6.97 -0.60
N TRP A 179 13.51 6.97 -1.61
CA TRP A 179 12.33 6.11 -1.63
C TRP A 179 12.75 4.63 -1.56
N LEU A 180 13.64 4.17 -2.45
CA LEU A 180 14.08 2.79 -2.47
C LEU A 180 14.73 2.35 -1.14
N ILE A 181 15.63 3.16 -0.59
CA ILE A 181 16.27 2.85 0.70
C ILE A 181 15.23 2.77 1.82
N LYS A 182 14.28 3.71 1.87
CA LYS A 182 13.23 3.69 2.90
C LYS A 182 12.32 2.48 2.76
N THR A 183 11.95 2.11 1.54
CA THR A 183 11.16 0.90 1.27
C THR A 183 11.89 -0.33 1.79
N GLU A 184 13.15 -0.56 1.40
CA GLU A 184 13.91 -1.75 1.84
C GLU A 184 14.22 -1.76 3.36
N LEU A 185 14.27 -0.60 4.01
CA LEU A 185 14.46 -0.49 5.47
C LEU A 185 13.17 -0.69 6.28
N LEU A 186 12.01 -0.31 5.73
CA LEU A 186 10.72 -0.35 6.44
C LEU A 186 9.92 -1.61 6.09
N GLU A 187 9.85 -1.97 4.82
CA GLU A 187 9.11 -3.11 4.30
C GLU A 187 9.97 -4.38 4.36
N THR A 188 10.26 -4.84 5.57
CA THR A 188 11.22 -5.95 5.81
C THR A 188 10.58 -7.30 6.01
N GLN A 189 9.25 -7.34 6.10
CA GLN A 189 8.48 -8.50 6.51
C GLN A 189 7.39 -8.79 5.48
N THR A 190 7.25 -10.06 5.12
CA THR A 190 6.11 -10.57 4.35
C THR A 190 5.27 -11.50 5.22
N VAL A 191 4.04 -11.73 4.79
CA VAL A 191 3.08 -12.59 5.46
C VAL A 191 2.32 -13.39 4.42
N ASP A 192 2.38 -14.71 4.54
CA ASP A 192 1.71 -15.66 3.66
C ASP A 192 0.55 -16.31 4.41
N PHE A 193 -0.64 -16.25 3.82
CA PHE A 193 -1.87 -16.83 4.35
C PHE A 193 -2.85 -17.10 3.22
N SER A 194 -3.89 -17.90 3.48
CA SER A 194 -4.93 -18.22 2.51
C SER A 194 -6.27 -17.68 3.00
N VAL A 195 -7.11 -17.23 2.07
CA VAL A 195 -8.41 -16.61 2.35
C VAL A 195 -9.49 -17.24 1.49
N GLY A 196 -10.74 -17.13 1.95
CA GLY A 196 -11.89 -17.52 1.14
C GLY A 196 -12.21 -16.49 0.05
N ALA A 197 -13.46 -16.51 -0.43
CA ALA A 197 -13.95 -15.60 -1.46
C ALA A 197 -13.83 -14.10 -1.08
N GLU A 198 -13.74 -13.77 0.20
CA GLU A 198 -13.50 -12.40 0.69
C GLU A 198 -12.22 -11.78 0.09
N GLY A 199 -11.22 -12.60 -0.24
CA GLY A 199 -9.97 -12.15 -0.86
C GLY A 199 -10.11 -11.60 -2.27
N LEU A 200 -11.18 -11.95 -3.00
CA LEU A 200 -11.42 -11.48 -4.37
C LEU A 200 -11.65 -9.96 -4.47
N ARG A 201 -11.83 -9.28 -3.33
CA ARG A 201 -11.98 -7.83 -3.27
C ARG A 201 -10.68 -7.07 -3.54
N HIS A 202 -9.53 -7.73 -3.35
CA HIS A 202 -8.25 -7.06 -3.37
C HIS A 202 -7.72 -6.87 -4.78
N VAL A 203 -7.09 -5.72 -4.98
CA VAL A 203 -6.20 -5.46 -6.11
C VAL A 203 -4.77 -5.42 -5.56
N PRO A 204 -3.76 -5.96 -6.29
CA PRO A 204 -2.36 -5.79 -5.95
C PRO A 204 -2.03 -4.35 -5.56
N GLY A 205 -1.42 -4.17 -4.40
CA GLY A 205 -1.05 -2.88 -3.81
C GLY A 205 -2.04 -2.32 -2.79
N ASP A 206 -3.18 -2.98 -2.54
CA ASP A 206 -4.08 -2.63 -1.44
C ASP A 206 -3.40 -2.81 -0.08
N VAL A 207 -3.76 -1.94 0.87
CA VAL A 207 -3.29 -2.04 2.25
C VAL A 207 -4.28 -2.88 3.05
N ILE A 208 -3.79 -3.95 3.67
CA ILE A 208 -4.56 -4.84 4.53
C ILE A 208 -4.04 -4.78 5.96
N GLU A 209 -4.92 -5.01 6.91
CA GLU A 209 -4.59 -5.12 8.33
C GLU A 209 -4.60 -6.59 8.76
N ILE A 210 -3.58 -7.01 9.51
CA ILE A 210 -3.49 -8.38 10.04
C ILE A 210 -3.55 -8.35 11.57
N CYS A 211 -4.60 -9.00 12.09
CA CYS A 211 -4.89 -9.15 13.50
C CYS A 211 -4.64 -10.60 13.88
N ASP A 212 -3.37 -10.85 14.17
CA ASP A 212 -2.88 -12.16 14.54
C ASP A 212 -2.78 -12.26 16.06
N ASP A 213 -3.67 -13.06 16.65
CA ASP A 213 -3.75 -13.29 18.09
C ASP A 213 -2.44 -13.89 18.64
N ASP A 214 -1.76 -14.75 17.87
CA ASP A 214 -0.52 -15.41 18.32
C ASP A 214 0.63 -14.40 18.37
N TYR A 215 0.62 -13.42 17.46
CA TYR A 215 1.58 -12.33 17.46
C TYR A 215 1.24 -11.27 18.53
N ALA A 216 -0.04 -10.94 18.70
CA ALA A 216 -0.53 -9.95 19.65
C ALA A 216 -0.44 -10.44 21.10
N GLY A 217 -0.49 -11.75 21.33
CA GLY A 217 -0.56 -12.36 22.66
C GLY A 217 -1.91 -12.18 23.36
N ILE A 218 -2.89 -11.59 22.67
CA ILE A 218 -4.26 -11.37 23.14
C ILE A 218 -5.23 -11.60 21.98
N SER A 219 -6.50 -11.86 22.29
CA SER A 219 -7.53 -11.98 21.28
C SER A 219 -7.88 -10.59 20.70
N THR A 220 -7.54 -10.39 19.43
CA THR A 220 -7.69 -9.09 18.73
C THR A 220 -8.73 -9.12 17.62
N GLY A 221 -9.31 -10.28 17.29
CA GLY A 221 -10.37 -10.35 16.30
C GLY A 221 -11.29 -11.55 16.47
N GLY A 222 -12.42 -11.53 15.76
CA GLY A 222 -13.46 -12.54 15.90
C GLY A 222 -14.62 -12.38 14.93
N ARG A 223 -15.74 -13.00 15.29
CA ARG A 223 -17.05 -12.91 14.62
C ARG A 223 -18.12 -12.36 15.58
N VAL A 224 -19.02 -11.54 15.05
CA VAL A 224 -20.16 -11.03 15.82
C VAL A 224 -21.24 -12.11 15.88
N LEU A 225 -21.68 -12.49 17.08
CA LEU A 225 -22.76 -13.48 17.28
C LEU A 225 -24.15 -12.84 17.35
N ALA A 226 -24.27 -11.58 17.76
CA ALA A 226 -25.54 -10.87 17.76
C ALA A 226 -25.35 -9.35 17.71
N VAL A 227 -26.29 -8.67 17.06
CA VAL A 227 -26.30 -7.21 16.92
C VAL A 227 -27.61 -6.68 17.49
N ASN A 228 -27.53 -5.76 18.46
CA ASN A 228 -28.67 -4.97 18.93
C ASN A 228 -28.42 -3.49 18.63
N SER A 229 -28.99 -3.01 17.53
CA SER A 229 -28.81 -1.62 17.09
C SER A 229 -29.52 -0.60 17.99
N GLN A 230 -30.58 -1.00 18.70
CA GLN A 230 -31.34 -0.12 19.59
C GLN A 230 -30.52 0.22 20.84
N THR A 231 -29.87 -0.79 21.44
CA THR A 231 -29.01 -0.61 22.62
C THR A 231 -27.54 -0.33 22.26
N ARG A 232 -27.19 -0.42 20.97
CA ARG A 232 -25.83 -0.34 20.42
C ARG A 232 -24.89 -1.37 21.04
N THR A 233 -25.37 -2.61 21.14
CA THR A 233 -24.65 -3.71 21.77
C THR A 233 -24.34 -4.79 20.75
N LEU A 234 -23.07 -5.19 20.70
CA LEU A 234 -22.58 -6.33 19.93
C LEU A 234 -22.29 -7.48 20.90
N THR A 235 -22.66 -8.69 20.55
CA THR A 235 -22.22 -9.90 21.26
C THR A 235 -21.13 -10.55 20.43
N LEU A 236 -19.93 -10.70 20.99
CA LEU A 236 -18.78 -11.28 20.31
C LEU A 236 -18.70 -12.79 20.55
N ASP A 237 -17.99 -13.49 19.67
CA ASP A 237 -17.73 -14.93 19.75
C ASP A 237 -16.77 -15.34 20.87
N ARG A 238 -16.10 -14.38 21.49
CA ARG A 238 -15.08 -14.58 22.53
C ARG A 238 -14.96 -13.36 23.42
N GLU A 239 -14.36 -13.58 24.59
CA GLU A 239 -14.14 -12.52 25.56
C GLU A 239 -13.05 -11.54 25.10
N ILE A 240 -13.27 -10.26 25.40
CA ILE A 240 -12.28 -9.20 25.24
C ILE A 240 -12.06 -8.47 26.56
N THR A 241 -10.84 -7.98 26.75
CA THR A 241 -10.47 -7.17 27.91
C THR A 241 -10.13 -5.76 27.45
N LEU A 242 -10.78 -4.77 28.07
CA LEU A 242 -10.44 -3.37 27.82
C LEU A 242 -9.19 -2.96 28.59
N PRO A 243 -8.36 -2.07 28.02
CA PRO A 243 -7.21 -1.50 28.71
C PRO A 243 -7.70 -0.60 29.86
N SER A 244 -6.86 -0.47 30.90
CA SER A 244 -7.15 0.41 32.04
C SER A 244 -7.10 1.90 31.69
N SER A 245 -6.50 2.26 30.55
CA SER A 245 -6.41 3.63 30.05
C SER A 245 -6.40 3.67 28.52
N GLY A 246 -6.83 4.82 27.98
CA GLY A 246 -6.95 5.06 26.54
C GLY A 246 -8.25 4.54 25.94
N THR A 247 -8.51 4.93 24.69
CA THR A 247 -9.74 4.60 23.98
C THR A 247 -9.54 3.32 23.17
N ALA A 248 -10.36 2.29 23.45
CA ALA A 248 -10.44 1.10 22.61
C ALA A 248 -11.46 1.33 21.49
N LEU A 249 -11.11 0.89 20.28
CA LEU A 249 -12.01 0.89 19.13
C LEU A 249 -12.30 -0.55 18.73
N ILE A 250 -13.49 -0.80 18.18
CA ILE A 250 -13.80 -2.03 17.47
C ILE A 250 -13.98 -1.69 15.98
N SER A 251 -13.18 -2.34 15.13
CA SER A 251 -13.31 -2.28 13.67
C SER A 251 -14.33 -3.31 13.21
N LEU A 252 -15.22 -2.90 12.34
CA LEU A 252 -16.30 -3.70 11.75
C LEU A 252 -16.34 -3.44 10.25
N VAL A 253 -17.10 -4.24 9.51
CA VAL A 253 -17.33 -4.03 8.09
C VAL A 253 -18.76 -3.53 7.90
N ASP A 254 -18.92 -2.39 7.24
CA ASP A 254 -20.24 -1.84 6.92
C ASP A 254 -20.90 -2.57 5.75
N GLY A 255 -22.16 -2.23 5.45
CA GLY A 255 -22.91 -2.82 4.34
C GLY A 255 -22.35 -2.52 2.95
N SER A 256 -21.40 -1.58 2.83
CA SER A 256 -20.67 -1.30 1.60
C SER A 256 -19.36 -2.10 1.51
N GLY A 257 -19.04 -2.88 2.54
CA GLY A 257 -17.82 -3.68 2.59
C GLY A 257 -16.58 -2.90 3.01
N ASN A 258 -16.73 -1.71 3.61
CA ASN A 258 -15.61 -0.90 4.08
C ASN A 258 -15.35 -1.13 5.58
N PRO A 259 -14.08 -1.13 6.02
CA PRO A 259 -13.75 -1.18 7.43
C PRO A 259 -14.11 0.15 8.12
N VAL A 260 -14.86 0.06 9.22
CA VAL A 260 -15.30 1.20 10.05
C VAL A 260 -14.97 0.92 11.50
N SER A 261 -14.16 1.79 12.10
CA SER A 261 -13.83 1.73 13.52
C SER A 261 -14.81 2.57 14.35
N VAL A 262 -15.33 2.01 15.43
CA VAL A 262 -16.21 2.68 16.39
C VAL A 262 -15.69 2.51 17.81
N GLU A 263 -15.92 3.52 18.65
CA GLU A 263 -15.46 3.51 20.04
C GLU A 263 -16.22 2.49 20.89
N VAL A 264 -15.47 1.75 21.70
CA VAL A 264 -16.02 0.84 22.72
C VAL A 264 -16.27 1.63 24.00
N GLN A 265 -17.53 1.70 24.43
CA GLN A 265 -17.95 2.43 25.63
C GLN A 265 -17.88 1.58 26.90
N SER A 266 -18.23 0.31 26.80
CA SER A 266 -18.21 -0.63 27.92
C SER A 266 -18.26 -2.07 27.44
N VAL A 267 -17.70 -2.99 28.22
CA VAL A 267 -17.83 -4.43 28.03
C VAL A 267 -18.51 -5.05 29.24
N THR A 268 -19.48 -5.94 29.02
CA THR A 268 -20.20 -6.69 30.05
C THR A 268 -20.00 -8.17 29.80
N ASP A 269 -19.73 -8.95 30.85
CA ASP A 269 -19.48 -10.39 30.79
C ASP A 269 -18.34 -10.78 29.82
N GLY A 270 -17.42 -9.87 29.51
CA GLY A 270 -16.34 -10.07 28.53
C GLY A 270 -16.77 -10.10 27.05
N VAL A 271 -18.03 -10.43 26.75
CA VAL A 271 -18.50 -10.68 25.38
C VAL A 271 -19.52 -9.68 24.84
N LYS A 272 -20.20 -8.91 25.71
CA LYS A 272 -21.19 -7.90 25.29
C LYS A 272 -20.53 -6.53 25.25
N VAL A 273 -20.36 -6.00 24.05
CA VAL A 273 -19.65 -4.76 23.79
C VAL A 273 -20.64 -3.67 23.43
N LYS A 274 -20.70 -2.61 24.24
CA LYS A 274 -21.48 -1.41 23.92
C LYS A 274 -20.60 -0.45 23.12
N VAL A 275 -21.07 -0.06 21.94
CA VAL A 275 -20.34 0.82 21.01
C VAL A 275 -21.01 2.19 20.89
N SER A 276 -20.24 3.20 20.45
CA SER A 276 -20.76 4.55 20.25
C SER A 276 -21.89 4.59 19.20
N ARG A 277 -21.74 3.79 18.13
CA ARG A 277 -22.75 3.52 17.10
C ARG A 277 -22.52 2.13 16.51
N VAL A 278 -23.58 1.49 16.01
CA VAL A 278 -23.48 0.27 15.19
C VAL A 278 -23.46 0.74 13.73
N PRO A 279 -22.41 0.47 12.94
CA PRO A 279 -22.38 0.79 11.52
C PRO A 279 -23.51 0.07 10.76
N ASP A 280 -24.06 0.72 9.73
CA ASP A 280 -25.10 0.14 8.90
C ASP A 280 -24.58 -1.09 8.17
N GLY A 281 -25.38 -2.16 8.12
CA GLY A 281 -25.04 -3.42 7.45
C GLY A 281 -24.21 -4.40 8.28
N VAL A 282 -23.79 -4.05 9.50
CA VAL A 282 -23.22 -5.02 10.44
C VAL A 282 -24.28 -6.04 10.83
N ALA A 283 -23.93 -7.32 10.71
CA ALA A 283 -24.83 -8.44 10.92
C ALA A 283 -24.16 -9.55 11.74
N GLU A 284 -24.92 -10.58 12.05
CA GLU A 284 -24.38 -11.83 12.60
C GLU A 284 -23.32 -12.40 11.63
N TYR A 285 -22.25 -12.94 12.21
CA TYR A 285 -21.03 -13.40 11.54
C TYR A 285 -20.20 -12.33 10.83
N SER A 286 -20.50 -11.04 10.99
CA SER A 286 -19.57 -9.97 10.59
C SER A 286 -18.23 -10.13 11.31
N VAL A 287 -17.14 -9.85 10.59
CA VAL A 287 -15.79 -9.82 11.17
C VAL A 287 -15.68 -8.59 12.08
N TRP A 288 -15.07 -8.78 13.25
CA TRP A 288 -14.67 -7.68 14.12
C TRP A 288 -13.20 -7.76 14.49
N GLU A 289 -12.65 -6.60 14.84
CA GLU A 289 -11.29 -6.43 15.33
C GLU A 289 -11.28 -5.45 16.49
N LEU A 290 -10.51 -5.75 17.54
CA LEU A 290 -10.25 -4.86 18.65
C LEU A 290 -8.94 -4.08 18.43
N LYS A 291 -9.07 -2.76 18.35
CA LYS A 291 -7.96 -1.81 18.22
C LYS A 291 -7.70 -1.16 19.58
N LEU A 292 -6.56 -1.51 20.17
CA LEU A 292 -6.15 -1.02 21.48
C LEU A 292 -5.08 0.07 21.36
N PRO A 293 -5.06 1.07 22.24
CA PRO A 293 -4.04 2.11 22.24
C PRO A 293 -2.62 1.56 22.52
N THR A 294 -2.53 0.41 23.17
CA THR A 294 -1.28 -0.28 23.48
C THR A 294 -0.82 -1.25 22.39
N LEU A 295 -1.67 -1.54 21.40
CA LEU A 295 -1.39 -2.51 20.34
C LEU A 295 -1.17 -1.78 19.02
N ARG A 296 -0.01 -2.00 18.40
CA ARG A 296 0.27 -1.42 17.08
C ARG A 296 -0.40 -2.25 16.00
N GLN A 297 -1.20 -1.58 15.17
CA GLN A 297 -1.77 -2.17 13.95
C GLN A 297 -0.65 -2.63 13.00
N ARG A 298 -0.86 -3.81 12.41
CA ARG A 298 0.07 -4.38 11.45
C ARG A 298 -0.54 -4.29 10.07
N LEU A 299 -0.06 -3.33 9.32
CA LEU A 299 -0.48 -3.08 7.94
C LEU A 299 0.52 -3.74 7.00
N PHE A 300 -0.01 -4.40 5.97
CA PHE A 300 0.72 -5.03 4.89
C PHE A 300 0.15 -4.56 3.55
N ARG A 301 0.97 -4.62 2.50
CA ARG A 301 0.55 -4.34 1.13
C ARG A 301 0.53 -5.66 0.36
N CYS A 302 -0.59 -6.01 -0.28
CA CYS A 302 -0.74 -7.27 -1.03
C CYS A 302 -0.28 -7.19 -2.49
#